data_AF-A0A938IPM7-F1
#
_entry.id   AF-A0A938IPM7-F1
#
_cell.length_a   1.000
_cell.length_b   1.000
_cell.length_c   1.000
_cell.angle_alpha   90.00
_cell.angle_beta   90.00
_cell.angle_gamma   90.00
#
_symmetry.space_group_name_H-M   'P 1'
#
loop_
_entity.id
_entity.type
_entity.pdbx_description
1 polymer ?
#
loop_
_entity_poly.entity_id
_entity_poly.type
_entity_poly.pdbx_seq_one_letter_code
_entity_poly.pdbx_strand_id
1 'polypeptide(L)'
;MSIRVRSRSAFTLVELLVVILIIGILMALLYPVMTAVIRRGSNFAMATDLNNLEMAIVAYKDRYKDFPPDFTDAPVRPFNQTVAYRHIRKAFPRIDAAEMTRIAAFAPSISAAESLVFWLGGLSKNPRQPFTGAGGPLIITGDATTPIAWRIQDRAEPLFTFDESRLHIETTGTYTTGAAYLPSGGNTTPYVYFDSRTYGFTYTSGSNQVPGYASFAWQAPDGTGWTVALPYKSDTANTGFNPVAGSRDFVLRDRAVHFVNRDTFQIVCAGIDGEFGPRFASAANVIAFADPNGNTVPFFTRFPSGGWYHPSYDVNNPPPATADVYQVGQNDNLANFSEGQTMKDAR
;
A
#
# COMPACT_ATOMS: atom_id res chain seq x y z
N MET A 1 30.60 41.63 61.09
CA MET A 1 30.10 40.43 60.37
C MET A 1 30.95 40.28 59.11
N SER A 2 31.91 39.34 59.09
CA SER A 2 32.89 39.22 58.00
C SER A 2 32.39 38.21 56.95
N ILE A 3 32.17 38.68 55.72
CA ILE A 3 31.74 37.84 54.59
C ILE A 3 32.99 37.16 54.02
N ARG A 4 33.15 35.86 54.29
CA ARG A 4 34.17 35.04 53.62
C ARG A 4 33.70 34.76 52.18
N VAL A 5 34.29 35.45 51.21
CA VAL A 5 34.15 35.13 49.79
C VAL A 5 34.93 33.83 49.55
N ARG A 6 34.23 32.71 49.34
CA ARG A 6 34.87 31.47 48.86
C ARG A 6 35.38 31.72 47.45
N SER A 7 36.70 31.61 47.26
CA SER A 7 37.30 31.44 45.94
C SER A 7 36.66 30.23 45.27
N ARG A 8 35.92 30.45 44.17
CA ARG A 8 35.46 29.36 43.31
C ARG A 8 36.65 28.94 42.47
N SER A 9 37.08 27.67 42.56
CA SER A 9 38.13 27.16 41.68
C SER A 9 37.65 27.25 40.23
N ALA A 10 38.38 28.01 39.41
CA ALA A 10 38.18 28.00 37.97
C ALA A 10 38.70 26.68 37.42
N PHE A 11 37.96 26.08 36.48
CA PHE A 11 38.37 24.87 35.77
C PHE A 11 39.72 25.11 35.08
N THR A 12 40.64 24.15 35.21
CA THR A 12 41.89 24.16 34.46
C THR A 12 41.65 23.76 33.01
N LEU A 13 42.48 24.26 32.09
CA LEU A 13 42.43 23.91 30.67
C LEU A 13 42.53 22.38 30.47
N VAL A 14 43.36 21.71 31.28
CA VAL A 14 43.55 20.26 31.24
C VAL A 14 42.28 19.51 31.62
N GLU A 15 41.58 19.93 32.67
CA GLU A 15 40.31 19.31 33.06
C GLU A 15 39.26 19.43 31.95
N LEU A 16 39.17 20.58 31.29
CA LEU A 16 38.25 20.78 30.17
C LEU A 16 38.66 19.95 28.94
N LEU A 17 39.96 19.80 28.68
CA LEU A 17 40.51 19.01 27.58
C LEU A 17 40.24 17.50 27.75
N VAL A 18 40.36 16.99 28.97
CA VAL A 18 40.02 15.58 29.27
C VAL A 18 38.52 15.34 29.09
N VAL A 19 37.67 16.29 29.47
CA VAL A 19 36.21 16.15 29.30
C VAL A 19 35.80 16.08 27.83
N ILE A 20 36.31 16.98 26.98
CA ILE A 20 36.01 16.92 25.54
C ILE A 20 36.59 15.66 24.89
N LEU A 21 37.74 15.16 25.37
CA LEU A 21 38.32 13.90 24.90
C LEU A 21 37.41 12.72 25.23
N ILE A 22 36.90 12.65 26.46
CA ILE A 22 35.96 11.59 26.88
C ILE A 22 34.66 11.68 26.07
N ILE A 23 34.07 12.87 25.91
CA ILE A 23 32.86 13.06 25.10
C ILE A 23 33.12 12.63 23.64
N GLY A 24 34.28 12.98 23.07
CA GLY A 24 34.67 12.58 21.72
C GLY A 24 34.77 11.07 21.55
N ILE A 25 35.37 10.36 22.50
CA ILE A 25 35.46 8.89 22.50
C ILE A 25 34.06 8.27 22.59
N LEU A 26 33.22 8.75 23.51
CA LEU A 26 31.85 8.23 23.67
C LEU A 26 31.01 8.43 22.40
N MET A 27 31.10 9.61 21.77
CA MET A 27 30.37 9.90 20.52
C MET A 27 30.87 9.06 19.35
N ALA A 28 32.20 8.84 19.24
CA ALA A 28 32.79 8.00 18.19
C ALA A 28 32.30 6.54 18.27
N LEU A 29 32.13 6.01 19.48
CA LEU A 29 31.59 4.67 19.70
C LEU A 29 30.08 4.59 19.43
N LEU A 30 29.34 5.67 19.68
CA LEU A 30 27.88 5.69 19.55
C LEU A 30 27.41 5.89 18.11
N TYR A 31 28.13 6.68 17.31
CA TYR A 31 27.76 7.02 15.95
C TYR A 31 27.38 5.83 15.04
N PRO A 32 28.17 4.73 14.95
CA PRO A 32 27.85 3.62 14.04
C PRO A 32 26.55 2.88 14.39
N VAL A 33 26.12 2.89 15.64
CA VAL A 33 24.93 2.15 16.11
C VAL A 33 23.64 2.93 15.85
N MET A 34 23.71 4.25 15.76
CA MET A 34 22.53 5.13 15.69
C MET A 34 21.65 4.86 14.47
N THR A 35 22.25 4.57 13.30
CA THR A 35 21.51 4.32 12.06
C THR A 35 20.63 3.07 12.14
N ALA A 36 21.12 2.01 12.77
CA ALA A 36 20.36 0.78 12.98
C ALA A 36 19.20 1.00 13.97
N VAL A 37 19.41 1.81 15.01
CA VAL A 37 18.37 2.17 15.98
C VAL A 37 17.25 2.97 15.31
N ILE A 38 17.60 3.97 14.49
CA ILE A 38 16.60 4.76 13.74
C ILE A 38 15.80 3.87 12.81
N ARG A 39 16.45 3.00 12.01
CA ARG A 39 15.75 2.06 11.11
C ARG A 39 14.80 1.14 11.87
N ARG A 40 15.23 0.57 13.00
CA ARG A 40 14.34 -0.25 13.85
C ARG A 40 13.16 0.55 14.40
N GLY A 41 13.40 1.80 14.81
CA GLY A 41 12.36 2.71 15.26
C GLY A 41 11.33 3.02 14.16
N SER A 42 11.79 3.30 12.95
CA SER A 42 10.92 3.49 11.77
C SER A 42 10.09 2.25 11.47
N ASN A 43 10.69 1.05 11.43
CA ASN A 43 9.96 -0.20 11.22
C ASN A 43 8.92 -0.46 12.31
N PHE A 44 9.27 -0.22 13.57
CA PHE A 44 8.34 -0.37 14.68
C PHE A 44 7.16 0.60 14.58
N ALA A 45 7.41 1.85 14.19
CA ALA A 45 6.36 2.83 13.98
C ALA A 45 5.44 2.44 12.81
N MET A 46 6.01 1.97 11.69
CA MET A 46 5.22 1.47 10.56
C MET A 46 4.38 0.24 10.91
N ALA A 47 4.91 -0.69 11.70
CA ALA A 47 4.17 -1.84 12.19
C ALA A 47 3.02 -1.43 13.12
N THR A 48 3.24 -0.40 13.95
CA THR A 48 2.19 0.17 14.81
C THR A 48 1.08 0.81 13.97
N ASP A 49 1.44 1.57 12.95
CA ASP A 49 0.48 2.12 11.99
C ASP A 49 -0.35 1.02 11.31
N LEU A 50 0.28 -0.07 10.86
CA LEU A 50 -0.41 -1.23 10.26
C LEU A 50 -1.42 -1.84 11.22
N ASN A 51 -1.03 -2.07 12.48
CA ASN A 51 -1.95 -2.59 13.50
C ASN A 51 -3.13 -1.65 13.76
N ASN A 52 -2.88 -0.33 13.77
CA ASN A 52 -3.94 0.65 13.97
C ASN A 52 -4.91 0.70 12.77
N LEU A 53 -4.39 0.60 11.54
CA LEU A 53 -5.21 0.50 10.33
C LEU A 53 -6.03 -0.78 10.31
N GLU A 54 -5.44 -1.92 10.68
CA GLU A 54 -6.14 -3.20 10.82
C GLU A 54 -7.29 -3.11 11.83
N MET A 55 -7.06 -2.54 13.01
CA MET A 55 -8.12 -2.32 14.01
C MET A 55 -9.26 -1.45 13.45
N ALA A 56 -8.94 -0.40 12.69
CA ALA A 56 -9.95 0.45 12.06
C ALA A 56 -10.76 -0.29 10.97
N ILE A 57 -10.14 -1.20 10.22
CA ILE A 57 -10.82 -2.06 9.24
C ILE A 57 -11.74 -3.06 9.94
N VAL A 58 -11.30 -3.64 11.06
CA VAL A 58 -12.15 -4.51 11.88
C VAL A 58 -13.35 -3.73 12.42
N ALA A 59 -13.14 -2.52 12.94
CA ALA A 59 -14.22 -1.64 13.37
C ALA A 59 -15.17 -1.27 12.22
N TYR A 60 -14.64 -1.05 11.01
CA TYR A 60 -15.44 -0.86 9.80
C TYR A 60 -16.33 -2.08 9.52
N LYS A 61 -15.76 -3.29 9.56
CA LYS A 61 -16.50 -4.53 9.38
C LYS A 61 -17.57 -4.71 10.45
N ASP A 62 -17.31 -4.36 11.70
CA ASP A 62 -18.31 -4.44 12.77
C ASP A 62 -19.48 -3.49 12.53
N ARG A 63 -19.19 -2.29 12.01
CA ARG A 63 -20.18 -1.27 11.69
C ARG A 63 -21.02 -1.61 10.44
N TYR A 64 -20.38 -2.02 9.35
CA TYR A 64 -21.01 -2.22 8.04
C TYR A 64 -21.23 -3.71 7.67
N LYS A 65 -20.88 -4.62 8.57
CA LYS A 65 -21.02 -6.09 8.45
C LYS A 65 -20.27 -6.70 7.28
N ASP A 66 -19.23 -6.01 6.82
CA ASP A 66 -18.45 -6.38 5.64
C ASP A 66 -17.16 -5.56 5.58
N PHE A 67 -16.09 -6.12 5.01
CA PHE A 67 -14.83 -5.37 4.84
C PHE A 67 -14.98 -4.24 3.81
N PRO A 68 -14.20 -3.15 3.91
CA PRO A 68 -14.22 -2.12 2.88
C PRO A 68 -13.66 -2.67 1.55
N PRO A 69 -14.23 -2.30 0.40
CA PRO A 69 -13.69 -2.65 -0.91
C PRO A 69 -12.48 -1.79 -1.29
N ASP A 70 -11.54 -2.35 -2.05
CA ASP A 70 -10.32 -1.67 -2.52
C ASP A 70 -10.47 -0.91 -3.86
N PHE A 71 -11.63 -1.06 -4.52
CA PHE A 71 -11.98 -0.51 -5.84
C PHE A 71 -11.13 -0.99 -7.03
N THR A 72 -10.23 -1.95 -6.86
CA THR A 72 -9.32 -2.39 -7.93
C THR A 72 -10.00 -3.05 -9.12
N ASP A 73 -11.23 -3.56 -8.94
CA ASP A 73 -12.04 -4.15 -10.02
C ASP A 73 -12.93 -3.13 -10.76
N ALA A 74 -13.01 -1.89 -10.27
CA ALA A 74 -13.84 -0.82 -10.84
C ALA A 74 -13.35 -0.26 -12.19
N PRO A 75 -12.03 -0.13 -12.47
CA PRO A 75 -11.56 0.34 -13.77
C PRO A 75 -11.80 -0.65 -14.92
N VAL A 76 -11.98 -1.93 -14.61
CA VAL A 76 -11.98 -3.03 -15.58
C VAL A 76 -13.33 -3.76 -15.69
N ARG A 77 -14.32 -3.39 -14.87
CA ARG A 77 -15.66 -4.00 -14.88
C ARG A 77 -16.75 -2.93 -14.79
N PRO A 78 -17.94 -3.18 -15.37
CA PRO A 78 -19.10 -2.34 -15.10
C PRO A 78 -19.35 -2.24 -13.59
N PHE A 79 -19.56 -1.01 -13.08
CA PHE A 79 -19.62 -0.76 -11.64
C PHE A 79 -20.63 -1.67 -10.92
N ASN A 80 -21.78 -1.95 -11.52
CA ASN A 80 -22.82 -2.83 -10.96
C ASN A 80 -22.40 -4.30 -10.76
N GLN A 81 -21.23 -4.71 -11.26
CA GLN A 81 -20.64 -6.04 -11.09
C GLN A 81 -19.45 -6.05 -10.11
N THR A 82 -19.06 -4.90 -9.59
CA THR A 82 -17.89 -4.77 -8.70
C THR A 82 -18.15 -5.27 -7.30
N VAL A 83 -17.09 -5.56 -6.56
CA VAL A 83 -17.16 -5.77 -5.09
C VAL A 83 -17.72 -4.51 -4.42
N ALA A 84 -17.27 -3.33 -4.82
CA ALA A 84 -17.69 -2.06 -4.24
C ALA A 84 -19.20 -1.83 -4.34
N TYR A 85 -19.80 -2.07 -5.51
CA TYR A 85 -21.25 -1.93 -5.68
C TYR A 85 -22.05 -2.87 -4.76
N ARG A 86 -21.64 -4.14 -4.67
CA ARG A 86 -22.29 -5.13 -3.79
C ARG A 86 -22.18 -4.71 -2.33
N HIS A 87 -20.99 -4.27 -1.93
CA HIS A 87 -20.72 -3.77 -0.59
C HIS A 87 -21.59 -2.55 -0.26
N ILE A 88 -21.59 -1.52 -1.11
CA ILE A 88 -22.34 -0.27 -0.90
C ILE A 88 -23.83 -0.55 -0.76
N ARG A 89 -24.40 -1.44 -1.57
CA ARG A 89 -25.82 -1.82 -1.46
C ARG A 89 -26.16 -2.54 -0.15
N LYS A 90 -25.22 -3.32 0.39
CA LYS A 90 -25.36 -4.00 1.68
C LYS A 90 -25.24 -3.01 2.84
N ALA A 91 -24.22 -2.15 2.80
CA ALA A 91 -23.90 -1.17 3.84
C ALA A 91 -24.93 -0.02 3.91
N PHE A 92 -25.46 0.41 2.76
CA PHE A 92 -26.41 1.53 2.65
C PHE A 92 -27.67 1.14 1.86
N PRO A 93 -28.59 0.35 2.45
CA PRO A 93 -29.80 -0.10 1.76
C PRO A 93 -30.75 1.04 1.32
N ARG A 94 -30.61 2.23 1.91
CA ARG A 94 -31.41 3.42 1.64
C ARG A 94 -30.71 4.45 0.75
N ILE A 95 -29.58 4.10 0.13
CA ILE A 95 -28.81 5.01 -0.73
C ILE A 95 -29.67 5.54 -1.89
N ASP A 96 -29.55 6.84 -2.16
CA ASP A 96 -30.24 7.47 -3.29
C ASP A 96 -29.66 7.01 -4.62
N ALA A 97 -30.51 6.90 -5.64
CA ALA A 97 -30.06 6.53 -7.00
C ALA A 97 -29.03 7.52 -7.56
N ALA A 98 -29.19 8.83 -7.29
CA ALA A 98 -28.23 9.84 -7.70
C ALA A 98 -26.86 9.66 -7.03
N GLU A 99 -26.84 9.27 -5.75
CA GLU A 99 -25.61 8.99 -5.03
C GLU A 99 -24.91 7.75 -5.59
N MET A 100 -25.67 6.70 -5.90
CA MET A 100 -25.16 5.50 -6.56
C MET A 100 -24.52 5.82 -7.92
N THR A 101 -25.14 6.70 -8.71
CA THR A 101 -24.57 7.16 -9.99
C THR A 101 -23.27 7.92 -9.79
N ARG A 102 -23.20 8.79 -8.77
CA ARG A 102 -21.99 9.58 -8.48
C ARG A 102 -20.82 8.70 -8.07
N ILE A 103 -21.03 7.76 -7.14
CA ILE A 103 -19.96 6.83 -6.75
C ILE A 103 -19.59 5.90 -7.90
N ALA A 104 -20.53 5.49 -8.75
CA ALA A 104 -20.23 4.70 -9.94
C ALA A 104 -19.29 5.43 -10.91
N ALA A 105 -19.44 6.74 -11.07
CA ALA A 105 -18.56 7.56 -11.89
C ALA A 105 -17.20 7.80 -11.24
N PHE A 106 -17.15 7.85 -9.91
CA PHE A 106 -15.94 8.19 -9.15
C PHE A 106 -15.06 6.98 -8.79
N ALA A 107 -15.67 5.83 -8.53
CA ALA A 107 -15.00 4.62 -8.08
C ALA A 107 -13.80 4.16 -8.94
N PRO A 108 -13.83 4.26 -10.29
CA PRO A 108 -12.67 3.90 -11.12
C PRO A 108 -11.42 4.76 -10.88
N SER A 109 -11.58 5.93 -10.25
CA SER A 109 -10.48 6.84 -9.91
C SER A 109 -9.89 6.58 -8.52
N ILE A 110 -10.48 5.68 -7.72
CA ILE A 110 -9.96 5.34 -6.40
C ILE A 110 -9.01 4.14 -6.54
N SER A 111 -7.75 4.32 -6.16
CA SER A 111 -6.75 3.27 -6.13
C SER A 111 -6.76 2.48 -4.81
N ALA A 112 -6.08 1.33 -4.82
CA ALA A 112 -5.87 0.50 -3.64
C ALA A 112 -5.24 1.27 -2.45
N ALA A 113 -4.33 2.22 -2.73
CA ALA A 113 -3.68 3.04 -1.71
C ALA A 113 -4.59 4.12 -1.10
N GLU A 114 -5.63 4.54 -1.82
CA GLU A 114 -6.54 5.60 -1.40
C GLU A 114 -7.80 5.04 -0.73
N SER A 115 -8.09 3.77 -0.96
CA SER A 115 -9.27 3.08 -0.43
C SER A 115 -9.37 3.17 1.10
N LEU A 116 -8.26 3.05 1.84
CA LEU A 116 -8.23 3.21 3.29
C LEU A 116 -8.66 4.61 3.71
N VAL A 117 -8.11 5.63 3.08
CA VAL A 117 -8.45 7.03 3.37
C VAL A 117 -9.92 7.26 3.05
N PHE A 118 -10.42 6.75 1.92
CA PHE A 118 -11.82 6.86 1.52
C PHE A 118 -12.77 6.29 2.58
N TRP A 119 -12.56 5.03 3.00
CA TRP A 119 -13.50 4.31 3.85
C TRP A 119 -13.35 4.61 5.34
N LEU A 120 -12.12 4.77 5.83
CA LEU A 120 -11.85 4.91 7.26
C LEU A 120 -11.87 6.37 7.71
N GLY A 121 -11.70 7.32 6.77
CA GLY A 121 -11.65 8.75 7.09
C GLY A 121 -13.01 9.34 7.48
N GLY A 122 -14.10 8.57 7.40
CA GLY A 122 -15.43 8.98 7.83
C GLY A 122 -16.41 9.12 6.66
N LEU A 123 -17.68 8.82 6.94
CA LEU A 123 -18.78 8.84 6.00
C LEU A 123 -19.90 9.74 6.53
N SER A 124 -20.71 10.27 5.62
CA SER A 124 -21.84 11.14 5.99
C SER A 124 -22.85 10.39 6.85
N LYS A 125 -23.42 11.10 7.84
CA LYS A 125 -24.49 10.57 8.70
C LYS A 125 -25.80 10.34 7.95
N ASN A 126 -25.97 10.93 6.77
CA ASN A 126 -27.14 10.73 5.94
C ASN A 126 -27.05 9.37 5.23
N PRO A 127 -27.86 8.36 5.60
CA PRO A 127 -27.78 7.03 4.99
C PRO A 127 -28.20 7.01 3.52
N ARG A 128 -28.84 8.07 3.02
CA ARG A 128 -29.21 8.22 1.61
C ARG A 128 -28.05 8.79 0.76
N GLN A 129 -27.14 9.51 1.39
CA GLN A 129 -25.99 10.19 0.76
C GLN A 129 -24.73 9.98 1.63
N PRO A 130 -24.24 8.75 1.76
CA PRO A 130 -23.06 8.45 2.58
C PRO A 130 -21.77 9.08 2.07
N PHE A 131 -21.66 9.41 0.78
CA PHE A 131 -20.43 9.89 0.16
C PHE A 131 -20.41 11.40 -0.04
N THR A 132 -21.47 11.98 -0.62
CA THR A 132 -21.56 13.41 -0.95
C THR A 132 -22.33 14.24 0.07
N GLY A 133 -23.00 13.59 1.03
CA GLY A 133 -23.70 14.28 2.12
C GLY A 133 -22.74 15.05 3.04
N ALA A 134 -23.31 15.81 3.97
CA ALA A 134 -22.53 16.55 4.97
C ALA A 134 -21.60 15.60 5.75
N GLY A 135 -20.30 15.92 5.76
CA GLY A 135 -19.27 15.09 6.38
C GLY A 135 -18.91 13.81 5.62
N GLY A 136 -19.42 13.59 4.41
CA GLY A 136 -18.99 12.49 3.55
C GLY A 136 -17.64 12.76 2.86
N PRO A 137 -16.98 11.71 2.34
CA PRO A 137 -15.66 11.77 1.70
C PRO A 137 -15.63 12.50 0.34
N LEU A 138 -16.78 12.82 -0.25
CA LEU A 138 -16.87 13.45 -1.57
C LEU A 138 -17.59 14.81 -1.50
N ILE A 139 -17.20 15.71 -2.39
CA ILE A 139 -17.75 17.05 -2.57
C ILE A 139 -18.21 17.19 -4.00
N ILE A 140 -19.41 17.75 -4.19
CA ILE A 140 -19.89 18.16 -5.52
C ILE A 140 -19.39 19.58 -5.74
N THR A 141 -18.58 19.78 -6.76
CA THR A 141 -17.87 21.04 -7.00
C THR A 141 -18.65 21.98 -7.91
N GLY A 142 -19.55 21.44 -8.76
CA GLY A 142 -20.20 22.18 -9.84
C GLY A 142 -19.28 22.50 -11.03
N ASP A 143 -18.01 22.07 -10.97
CA ASP A 143 -17.05 22.25 -12.05
C ASP A 143 -17.23 21.17 -13.13
N ALA A 144 -17.20 21.56 -14.41
CA ALA A 144 -17.43 20.63 -15.51
C ALA A 144 -16.29 19.62 -15.71
N THR A 145 -15.06 19.99 -15.31
CA THR A 145 -13.87 19.15 -15.45
C THR A 145 -13.69 18.22 -14.25
N THR A 146 -14.00 18.69 -13.05
CA THR A 146 -13.88 17.92 -11.80
C THR A 146 -15.20 17.95 -11.03
N PRO A 147 -16.28 17.35 -11.53
CA PRO A 147 -17.63 17.49 -10.96
C PRO A 147 -17.78 16.92 -9.54
N ILE A 148 -16.91 15.98 -9.19
CA ILE A 148 -16.80 15.36 -7.87
C ILE A 148 -15.33 15.39 -7.45
N ALA A 149 -15.08 15.82 -6.21
CA ALA A 149 -13.76 15.90 -5.61
C ALA A 149 -13.75 15.21 -4.24
N TRP A 150 -12.56 14.89 -3.73
CA TRP A 150 -12.40 14.39 -2.36
C TRP A 150 -12.54 15.51 -1.34
N ARG A 151 -13.19 15.20 -0.23
CA ARG A 151 -13.12 15.97 1.02
C ARG A 151 -12.03 15.35 1.88
N ILE A 152 -11.08 16.11 2.41
CA ILE A 152 -10.11 15.59 3.40
C ILE A 152 -10.54 15.92 4.82
N GLN A 153 -10.88 17.18 5.06
CA GLN A 153 -11.23 17.71 6.37
C GLN A 153 -12.74 17.62 6.66
N ASP A 154 -13.15 17.82 7.91
CA ASP A 154 -14.56 17.89 8.33
C ASP A 154 -15.40 16.65 7.98
N ARG A 155 -14.77 15.47 7.91
CA ARG A 155 -15.47 14.21 7.72
C ARG A 155 -16.19 13.79 9.01
N ALA A 156 -17.39 13.24 8.85
CA ALA A 156 -18.19 12.77 9.97
C ALA A 156 -17.78 11.35 10.37
N GLU A 157 -17.65 11.14 11.68
CA GLU A 157 -17.48 9.81 12.29
C GLU A 157 -16.34 8.97 11.66
N PRO A 158 -15.10 9.51 11.61
CA PRO A 158 -13.95 8.73 11.15
C PRO A 158 -13.75 7.50 12.03
N LEU A 159 -13.47 6.36 11.40
CA LEU A 159 -13.03 5.14 12.08
C LEU A 159 -11.51 5.15 12.30
N PHE A 160 -10.80 5.95 11.51
CA PHE A 160 -9.38 6.23 11.66
C PHE A 160 -9.12 7.72 11.43
N THR A 161 -8.39 8.35 12.34
CA THR A 161 -7.96 9.75 12.18
C THR A 161 -6.62 9.76 11.46
N PHE A 162 -6.64 10.11 10.18
CA PHE A 162 -5.43 10.26 9.38
C PHE A 162 -4.70 11.55 9.76
N ASP A 163 -3.39 11.45 9.97
CA ASP A 163 -2.52 12.63 10.06
C ASP A 163 -2.42 13.27 8.67
N GLU A 164 -2.97 14.48 8.54
CA GLU A 164 -3.01 15.21 7.27
C GLU A 164 -1.62 15.51 6.71
N SER A 165 -0.59 15.64 7.57
CA SER A 165 0.79 15.85 7.12
C SER A 165 1.39 14.62 6.41
N ARG A 166 0.76 13.46 6.61
CA ARG A 166 1.15 12.17 6.02
C ARG A 166 0.24 11.76 4.87
N LEU A 167 -0.66 12.63 4.41
CA LEU A 167 -1.46 12.35 3.22
C LEU A 167 -0.71 12.80 1.97
N HIS A 168 -0.51 11.86 1.05
CA HIS A 168 -0.17 12.19 -0.32
C HIS A 168 -1.46 12.61 -1.04
N ILE A 169 -1.57 13.89 -1.37
CA ILE A 169 -2.76 14.49 -1.96
C ILE A 169 -2.55 14.65 -3.46
N GLU A 170 -3.44 14.05 -4.25
CA GLU A 170 -3.50 14.27 -5.69
C GLU A 170 -4.51 15.38 -5.99
N THR A 171 -4.17 16.27 -6.93
CA THR A 171 -5.01 17.42 -7.27
C THR A 171 -5.17 17.60 -8.76
N THR A 172 -6.37 18.00 -9.19
CA THR A 172 -6.64 18.56 -10.52
C THR A 172 -7.17 19.99 -10.35
N GLY A 173 -6.40 20.97 -10.81
CA GLY A 173 -6.68 22.38 -10.53
C GLY A 173 -6.64 22.67 -9.03
N THR A 174 -7.74 23.17 -8.47
CA THR A 174 -7.86 23.46 -7.03
C THR A 174 -8.52 22.33 -6.23
N TYR A 175 -8.90 21.23 -6.90
CA TYR A 175 -9.66 20.15 -6.28
C TYR A 175 -8.79 18.94 -5.99
N THR A 176 -8.98 18.35 -4.81
CA THR A 176 -8.38 17.06 -4.48
C THR A 176 -9.09 15.95 -5.26
N THR A 177 -8.32 15.16 -5.99
CA THR A 177 -8.78 14.02 -6.80
C THR A 177 -8.33 12.67 -6.24
N GLY A 178 -7.48 12.69 -5.21
CA GLY A 178 -6.93 11.49 -4.60
C GLY A 178 -6.27 11.77 -3.26
N ALA A 179 -6.21 10.76 -2.39
CA ALA A 179 -5.53 10.85 -1.10
C ALA A 179 -5.08 9.49 -0.58
N ALA A 180 -3.77 9.27 -0.51
CA ALA A 180 -3.15 8.05 0.02
C ALA A 180 -2.39 8.33 1.33
N TYR A 181 -2.34 7.36 2.23
CA TYR A 181 -1.70 7.53 3.54
C TYR A 181 -0.25 7.01 3.55
N LEU A 182 0.70 7.88 3.89
CA LEU A 182 2.12 7.59 3.92
C LEU A 182 2.56 7.03 5.29
N PRO A 183 3.54 6.12 5.34
CA PRO A 183 4.11 5.55 6.57
C PRO A 183 4.84 6.56 7.45
N SER A 184 4.81 6.35 8.77
CA SER A 184 5.45 7.26 9.76
C SER A 184 6.98 7.29 9.67
N GLY A 185 7.60 6.31 9.00
CA GLY A 185 9.05 6.17 8.92
C GLY A 185 9.73 7.03 7.86
N GLY A 186 9.01 8.00 7.25
CA GLY A 186 9.57 8.98 6.31
C GLY A 186 9.64 8.53 4.85
N ASN A 187 9.00 7.40 4.52
CA ASN A 187 8.92 6.87 3.17
C ASN A 187 7.73 7.50 2.40
N THR A 188 7.93 7.81 1.12
CA THR A 188 6.97 8.46 0.21
C THR A 188 6.05 7.47 -0.52
N THR A 189 6.20 6.17 -0.26
CA THR A 189 5.36 5.11 -0.80
C THR A 189 4.23 4.78 0.19
N PRO A 190 2.95 4.85 -0.23
CA PRO A 190 1.81 4.75 0.67
C PRO A 190 1.56 3.32 1.19
N TYR A 191 0.76 3.20 2.25
CA TYR A 191 0.12 1.94 2.59
C TYR A 191 -0.87 1.54 1.51
N VAL A 192 -0.86 0.27 1.12
CA VAL A 192 -1.74 -0.25 0.06
C VAL A 192 -2.66 -1.30 0.65
N TYR A 193 -3.96 -1.14 0.42
CA TYR A 193 -4.98 -2.07 0.88
C TYR A 193 -5.56 -2.88 -0.27
N PHE A 194 -5.64 -4.19 -0.07
CA PHE A 194 -6.25 -5.11 -1.01
C PHE A 194 -7.36 -5.91 -0.32
N ASP A 195 -8.48 -6.04 -1.01
CA ASP A 195 -9.63 -6.82 -0.58
C ASP A 195 -9.57 -8.21 -1.23
N SER A 196 -9.63 -9.29 -0.45
CA SER A 196 -9.59 -10.64 -1.02
C SER A 196 -10.71 -10.92 -2.02
N ARG A 197 -11.82 -10.18 -1.95
CA ARG A 197 -12.98 -10.35 -2.84
C ARG A 197 -12.73 -9.85 -4.27
N THR A 198 -11.68 -9.06 -4.49
CA THR A 198 -11.20 -8.68 -5.84
C THR A 198 -10.19 -9.71 -6.40
N TYR A 199 -10.06 -10.87 -5.79
CA TYR A 199 -9.30 -11.98 -6.37
C TYR A 199 -10.06 -12.68 -7.50
N GLY A 200 -9.33 -13.06 -8.55
CA GLY A 200 -9.79 -14.00 -9.58
C GLY A 200 -10.94 -13.48 -10.44
N PHE A 201 -11.10 -12.15 -10.57
CA PHE A 201 -12.13 -11.62 -11.47
C PHE A 201 -11.72 -11.83 -12.92
N THR A 202 -12.69 -12.14 -13.76
CA THR A 202 -12.47 -12.22 -15.21
C THR A 202 -13.04 -10.96 -15.85
N TYR A 203 -12.25 -10.30 -16.68
CA TYR A 203 -12.74 -9.20 -17.52
C TYR A 203 -12.59 -9.55 -19.01
N THR A 204 -13.44 -8.94 -19.81
CA THR A 204 -13.50 -9.20 -21.25
C THR A 204 -12.64 -8.17 -21.98
N SER A 205 -11.63 -8.64 -22.70
CA SER A 205 -10.86 -7.84 -23.65
C SER A 205 -11.11 -8.37 -25.06
N GLY A 206 -11.91 -7.63 -25.84
CA GLY A 206 -12.41 -8.12 -27.14
C GLY A 206 -13.29 -9.36 -26.97
N SER A 207 -12.92 -10.48 -27.60
CA SER A 207 -13.61 -11.78 -27.45
C SER A 207 -13.05 -12.65 -26.31
N ASN A 208 -11.96 -12.23 -25.66
CA ASN A 208 -11.22 -13.07 -24.73
C ASN A 208 -11.53 -12.73 -23.28
N GLN A 209 -11.70 -13.77 -22.46
CA GLN A 209 -11.80 -13.68 -21.02
C GLN A 209 -10.39 -13.75 -20.41
N VAL A 210 -9.98 -12.68 -19.73
CA VAL A 210 -8.67 -12.58 -19.07
C VAL A 210 -8.90 -12.51 -17.56
N PRO A 211 -8.29 -13.40 -16.76
CA PRO A 211 -8.32 -13.22 -15.31
C PRO A 211 -7.48 -11.99 -14.94
N GLY A 212 -8.09 -11.06 -14.22
CA GLY A 212 -7.47 -9.89 -13.65
C GLY A 212 -7.08 -10.12 -12.20
N TYR A 213 -5.97 -9.50 -11.83
CA TYR A 213 -5.36 -9.58 -10.51
C TYR A 213 -5.16 -8.15 -10.03
N ALA A 214 -5.64 -7.86 -8.82
CA ALA A 214 -5.45 -6.59 -8.14
C ALA A 214 -3.95 -6.32 -7.94
N SER A 215 -3.49 -5.18 -8.45
CA SER A 215 -2.12 -4.72 -8.26
C SER A 215 -2.12 -3.22 -8.02
N PHE A 216 -1.03 -2.73 -7.46
CA PHE A 216 -0.83 -1.30 -7.29
C PHE A 216 0.61 -0.95 -7.67
N ALA A 217 0.76 0.07 -8.51
CA ALA A 217 2.04 0.59 -8.94
C ALA A 217 2.29 1.96 -8.28
N TRP A 218 3.52 2.21 -7.88
CA TRP A 218 3.95 3.51 -7.35
C TRP A 218 5.30 3.90 -7.94
N GLN A 219 5.54 5.19 -8.15
CA GLN A 219 6.84 5.65 -8.62
C GLN A 219 7.86 5.43 -7.51
N ALA A 220 9.01 4.83 -7.84
CA ALA A 220 10.06 4.60 -6.85
C ALA A 220 10.51 5.95 -6.23
N PRO A 221 10.92 5.99 -4.94
CA PRO A 221 11.25 7.24 -4.24
C PRO A 221 12.34 8.09 -4.89
N ASP A 222 13.26 7.48 -5.64
CA ASP A 222 14.30 8.19 -6.39
C ASP A 222 13.87 8.65 -7.80
N GLY A 223 12.60 8.43 -8.15
CA GLY A 223 12.00 8.77 -9.44
C GLY A 223 12.32 7.80 -10.57
N THR A 224 13.14 6.76 -10.33
CA THR A 224 13.60 5.85 -11.38
C THR A 224 12.79 4.54 -11.41
N GLY A 225 11.84 4.49 -12.33
CA GLY A 225 10.97 3.34 -12.51
C GLY A 225 9.83 3.26 -11.48
N TRP A 226 9.19 2.09 -11.45
CA TRP A 226 7.93 1.86 -10.74
C TRP A 226 8.04 0.61 -9.87
N THR A 227 7.65 0.70 -8.61
CA THR A 227 7.55 -0.44 -7.70
C THR A 227 6.11 -0.93 -7.60
N VAL A 228 5.90 -2.21 -7.28
CA VAL A 228 4.59 -2.87 -7.42
C VAL A 228 4.23 -3.67 -6.18
N ALA A 229 3.09 -3.35 -5.59
CA ALA A 229 2.47 -4.15 -4.54
C ALA A 229 1.52 -5.20 -5.15
N LEU A 230 1.65 -6.44 -4.67
CA LEU A 230 0.81 -7.57 -5.07
C LEU A 230 0.31 -8.28 -3.80
N PRO A 231 -0.99 -8.59 -3.68
CA PRO A 231 -1.53 -9.32 -2.54
C PRO A 231 -1.52 -10.85 -2.72
N TYR A 232 -0.72 -11.36 -3.66
CA TYR A 232 -0.78 -12.74 -4.12
C TYR A 232 0.48 -13.52 -3.80
N LYS A 233 0.32 -14.78 -3.40
CA LYS A 233 1.39 -15.77 -3.35
C LYS A 233 1.22 -16.81 -4.45
N SER A 234 2.33 -17.35 -4.94
CA SER A 234 2.34 -18.61 -5.68
C SER A 234 3.05 -19.69 -4.88
N ASP A 235 2.42 -20.85 -4.75
CA ASP A 235 2.98 -22.05 -4.11
C ASP A 235 3.46 -23.10 -5.13
N THR A 236 3.12 -22.90 -6.40
CA THR A 236 3.37 -23.87 -7.47
C THR A 236 4.17 -23.21 -8.60
N ALA A 237 5.23 -23.88 -9.04
CA ALA A 237 5.95 -23.46 -10.24
C ALA A 237 5.10 -23.76 -11.48
N ASN A 238 4.76 -22.74 -12.26
CA ASN A 238 4.19 -22.87 -13.60
C ASN A 238 5.30 -23.04 -14.67
N THR A 239 5.85 -24.24 -14.80
CA THR A 239 6.92 -24.57 -15.76
C THR A 239 6.45 -24.63 -17.23
N GLY A 240 5.18 -24.31 -17.52
CA GLY A 240 4.57 -24.44 -18.83
C GLY A 240 4.00 -23.14 -19.41
N PHE A 241 4.28 -21.98 -18.79
CA PHE A 241 3.65 -20.73 -19.20
C PHE A 241 4.01 -20.32 -20.63
N ASN A 242 3.04 -20.38 -21.53
CA ASN A 242 3.11 -19.80 -22.86
C ASN A 242 2.49 -18.39 -22.86
N PRO A 243 3.29 -17.31 -23.07
CA PRO A 243 2.83 -15.92 -23.07
C PRO A 243 1.90 -15.56 -24.25
N VAL A 244 1.59 -16.48 -25.15
CA VAL A 244 0.74 -16.22 -26.32
C VAL A 244 -0.76 -16.18 -25.92
N ALA A 245 -1.44 -15.11 -26.35
CA ALA A 245 -2.89 -14.93 -26.14
C ALA A 245 -3.68 -16.15 -26.65
N GLY A 246 -4.45 -16.78 -25.76
CA GLY A 246 -5.27 -17.98 -26.07
C GLY A 246 -4.64 -19.33 -25.69
N SER A 247 -3.47 -19.35 -25.02
CA SER A 247 -2.88 -20.58 -24.49
C SER A 247 -3.70 -21.21 -23.35
N ARG A 248 -3.57 -22.52 -23.13
CA ARG A 248 -4.25 -23.25 -22.03
C ARG A 248 -3.65 -22.93 -20.64
N ASP A 249 -2.59 -22.12 -20.58
CA ASP A 249 -1.81 -21.84 -19.37
C ASP A 249 -2.46 -20.83 -18.43
N PHE A 250 -3.50 -20.12 -18.87
CA PHE A 250 -4.30 -19.23 -18.03
C PHE A 250 -5.11 -20.00 -16.96
N VAL A 251 -5.49 -21.25 -17.20
CA VAL A 251 -6.23 -22.09 -16.23
C VAL A 251 -5.29 -22.65 -15.15
N LEU A 252 -4.04 -22.94 -15.51
CA LEU A 252 -3.00 -23.37 -14.56
C LEU A 252 -2.56 -22.18 -13.67
N ARG A 253 -2.53 -20.97 -14.23
CA ARG A 253 -2.27 -19.71 -13.51
C ARG A 253 -3.27 -19.45 -12.39
N ASP A 254 -4.57 -19.57 -12.67
CA ASP A 254 -5.63 -19.36 -11.66
C ASP A 254 -5.52 -20.34 -10.47
N ARG A 255 -5.00 -21.54 -10.73
CA ARG A 255 -4.74 -22.55 -9.69
C ARG A 255 -3.45 -22.37 -8.91
N ALA A 256 -2.48 -21.61 -9.43
CA ALA A 256 -1.17 -21.43 -8.80
C ALA A 256 -1.08 -20.14 -7.98
N VAL A 257 -1.87 -19.13 -8.33
CA VAL A 257 -1.82 -17.79 -7.71
C VAL A 257 -2.94 -17.65 -6.74
N HIS A 258 -2.66 -17.34 -5.50
CA HIS A 258 -3.67 -17.21 -4.46
C HIS A 258 -3.49 -15.95 -3.66
N PHE A 259 -4.60 -15.29 -3.34
CA PHE A 259 -4.58 -14.24 -2.33
C PHE A 259 -4.07 -14.84 -1.01
N VAL A 260 -3.10 -14.19 -0.36
CA VAL A 260 -2.43 -14.76 0.82
C VAL A 260 -3.43 -15.09 1.92
N ASN A 261 -4.40 -14.20 2.18
CA ASN A 261 -5.52 -14.43 3.10
C ASN A 261 -6.87 -14.37 2.38
N ARG A 262 -7.33 -15.52 1.87
CA ARG A 262 -8.46 -15.63 0.93
C ARG A 262 -9.82 -15.13 1.44
N ASP A 263 -9.99 -15.00 2.74
CA ASP A 263 -11.30 -14.68 3.35
C ASP A 263 -11.35 -13.27 3.98
N THR A 264 -10.28 -12.47 3.86
CA THR A 264 -10.19 -11.16 4.52
C THR A 264 -9.59 -10.08 3.60
N PHE A 265 -8.51 -9.44 4.02
CA PHE A 265 -7.86 -8.32 3.35
C PHE A 265 -6.35 -8.36 3.62
N GLN A 266 -5.60 -7.52 2.91
CA GLN A 266 -4.18 -7.33 3.13
C GLN A 266 -3.84 -5.85 3.12
N ILE A 267 -2.96 -5.44 4.03
CA ILE A 267 -2.28 -4.14 3.97
C ILE A 267 -0.80 -4.40 3.74
N VAL A 268 -0.21 -3.71 2.76
CA VAL A 268 1.21 -3.80 2.42
C VAL A 268 1.86 -2.45 2.63
N CYS A 269 3.03 -2.45 3.27
CA CYS A 269 3.91 -1.31 3.45
C CYS A 269 5.26 -1.59 2.78
N ALA A 270 5.75 -0.63 2.01
CA ALA A 270 7.00 -0.71 1.26
C ALA A 270 8.27 -0.51 2.13
N GLY A 271 8.18 -0.73 3.44
CA GLY A 271 9.33 -0.61 4.34
C GLY A 271 9.96 0.78 4.41
N ILE A 272 11.26 0.84 4.70
CA ILE A 272 12.06 2.07 4.83
C ILE A 272 12.56 2.54 3.47
N ASP A 273 12.87 1.61 2.57
CA ASP A 273 13.39 1.94 1.24
C ASP A 273 12.32 2.41 0.26
N GLY A 274 11.04 2.16 0.54
CA GLY A 274 9.95 2.59 -0.32
C GLY A 274 9.70 1.74 -1.53
N GLU A 275 10.19 0.50 -1.52
CA GLU A 275 10.04 -0.43 -2.62
C GLU A 275 9.27 -1.69 -2.24
N PHE A 276 8.07 -1.86 -2.79
CA PHE A 276 7.34 -3.14 -2.67
C PHE A 276 8.09 -4.31 -3.34
N GLY A 277 8.98 -3.99 -4.28
CA GLY A 277 9.71 -4.93 -5.12
C GLY A 277 10.51 -4.25 -6.24
N PRO A 278 10.99 -5.02 -7.23
CA PRO A 278 11.81 -4.61 -8.34
C PRO A 278 11.09 -3.56 -9.14
N ARG A 279 11.92 -2.79 -9.80
CA ARG A 279 11.48 -1.61 -10.53
C ARG A 279 11.18 -1.98 -11.97
N PHE A 280 10.06 -1.48 -12.44
CA PHE A 280 9.63 -1.58 -13.82
C PHE A 280 9.84 -0.25 -14.54
N ALA A 281 10.13 -0.31 -15.84
CA ALA A 281 10.40 0.88 -16.64
C ALA A 281 9.18 1.81 -16.81
N SER A 282 7.96 1.29 -16.68
CA SER A 282 6.72 2.08 -16.78
C SER A 282 5.59 1.48 -15.93
N ALA A 283 4.65 2.32 -15.48
CA ALA A 283 3.42 1.87 -14.81
C ALA A 283 2.53 1.00 -15.74
N ALA A 284 2.56 1.23 -17.05
CA ALA A 284 1.81 0.42 -18.01
C ALA A 284 2.35 -1.02 -18.10
N ASN A 285 3.66 -1.21 -17.97
CA ASN A 285 4.28 -2.55 -17.94
C ASN A 285 3.90 -3.32 -16.66
N VAL A 286 3.55 -2.61 -15.58
CA VAL A 286 3.05 -3.19 -14.33
C VAL A 286 1.63 -3.75 -14.50
N ILE A 287 0.75 -2.99 -15.18
CA ILE A 287 -0.68 -3.35 -15.36
C ILE A 287 -0.85 -4.32 -16.54
N ALA A 288 0.01 -4.22 -17.55
CA ALA A 288 0.07 -5.11 -18.69
C ALA A 288 1.08 -6.26 -18.49
N PHE A 289 1.27 -6.74 -17.25
CA PHE A 289 2.05 -7.95 -16.95
C PHE A 289 3.30 -8.13 -17.83
N ALA A 290 4.07 -7.09 -18.18
CA ALA A 290 5.08 -7.18 -19.22
C ALA A 290 6.48 -7.16 -18.60
N ASP A 291 7.33 -8.12 -18.99
CA ASP A 291 8.74 -8.13 -18.62
C ASP A 291 9.47 -6.87 -19.13
N PRO A 292 10.71 -6.62 -18.67
CA PRO A 292 11.53 -5.51 -19.17
C PRO A 292 11.76 -5.52 -20.70
N ASN A 293 11.45 -6.62 -21.39
CA ASN A 293 11.55 -6.78 -22.84
C ASN A 293 10.21 -6.61 -23.56
N GLY A 294 9.12 -6.30 -22.85
CA GLY A 294 7.77 -6.12 -23.41
C GLY A 294 6.94 -7.40 -23.56
N ASN A 295 7.38 -8.53 -23.00
CA ASN A 295 6.65 -9.80 -23.06
C ASN A 295 5.67 -9.93 -21.90
N THR A 296 4.40 -10.26 -22.18
CA THR A 296 3.37 -10.44 -21.15
C THR A 296 3.60 -11.70 -20.31
N VAL A 297 4.28 -11.59 -19.17
CA VAL A 297 4.52 -12.63 -18.16
C VAL A 297 3.96 -12.22 -16.79
N PRO A 298 3.11 -13.03 -16.14
CA PRO A 298 2.63 -12.73 -14.80
C PRO A 298 3.75 -12.96 -13.79
N PHE A 299 4.16 -11.92 -13.08
CA PHE A 299 5.12 -12.03 -11.97
C PHE A 299 4.43 -12.55 -10.72
N PHE A 300 5.06 -13.50 -10.04
CA PHE A 300 4.53 -14.03 -8.79
C PHE A 300 5.53 -13.79 -7.66
N THR A 301 5.08 -13.13 -6.62
CA THR A 301 5.81 -12.99 -5.36
C THR A 301 5.53 -14.22 -4.51
N ARG A 302 6.56 -14.96 -4.09
CA ARG A 302 6.45 -16.02 -3.09
C ARG A 302 6.49 -15.36 -1.71
N PHE A 303 5.32 -15.09 -1.15
CA PHE A 303 5.20 -14.67 0.26
C PHE A 303 5.18 -15.89 1.19
N PRO A 304 5.76 -15.80 2.40
CA PRO A 304 6.42 -14.63 3.01
C PRO A 304 7.94 -14.58 2.72
N SER A 305 8.47 -15.57 2.02
CA SER A 305 9.89 -15.72 1.70
C SER A 305 10.34 -14.83 0.53
N GLY A 306 9.73 -13.64 0.32
CA GLY A 306 10.00 -12.61 -0.72
C GLY A 306 10.65 -13.04 -2.04
N GLY A 307 10.40 -14.26 -2.49
CA GLY A 307 11.12 -14.89 -3.59
C GLY A 307 10.38 -14.59 -4.88
N TRP A 308 11.10 -14.30 -5.94
CA TRP A 308 10.48 -14.11 -7.25
C TRP A 308 10.17 -15.46 -7.87
N TYR A 309 8.98 -15.60 -8.41
CA TYR A 309 8.67 -16.66 -9.34
C TYR A 309 8.31 -16.03 -10.70
N HIS A 310 9.25 -16.19 -11.65
CA HIS A 310 9.10 -15.81 -13.05
C HIS A 310 8.62 -17.03 -13.84
N PRO A 311 7.50 -16.95 -14.58
CA PRO A 311 6.96 -18.10 -15.28
C PRO A 311 7.72 -18.46 -16.56
N SER A 312 8.69 -17.66 -17.05
CA SER A 312 9.64 -18.13 -18.08
C SER A 312 10.75 -19.00 -17.48
N TYR A 313 10.35 -20.02 -16.73
CA TYR A 313 11.25 -21.07 -16.31
C TYR A 313 11.52 -21.96 -17.53
N ASP A 314 12.51 -21.58 -18.35
CA ASP A 314 13.06 -22.51 -19.34
C ASP A 314 13.86 -23.56 -18.59
N VAL A 315 13.42 -24.82 -18.63
CA VAL A 315 14.14 -25.96 -18.05
C VAL A 315 15.57 -26.10 -18.58
N ASN A 316 15.87 -25.48 -19.73
CA ASN A 316 17.19 -25.48 -20.36
C ASN A 316 18.04 -24.25 -20.00
N ASN A 317 17.46 -23.22 -19.39
CA ASN A 317 18.14 -22.02 -18.92
C ASN A 317 17.64 -21.67 -17.51
N PRO A 318 18.08 -22.43 -16.48
CA PRO A 318 17.77 -22.07 -15.11
C PRO A 318 18.32 -20.66 -14.85
N PRO A 319 17.59 -19.81 -14.12
CA PRO A 319 18.14 -18.54 -13.74
C PRO A 319 19.41 -18.80 -12.90
N PRO A 320 20.44 -17.94 -12.99
CA PRO A 320 21.68 -18.15 -12.26
C PRO A 320 21.36 -18.40 -10.79
N ALA A 321 22.12 -19.25 -10.08
CA ALA A 321 21.87 -19.68 -8.69
C ALA A 321 21.71 -18.52 -7.67
N THR A 322 21.89 -17.28 -8.12
CA THR A 322 21.61 -16.00 -7.46
C THR A 322 20.22 -15.42 -7.80
N ALA A 323 19.28 -16.18 -8.36
CA ALA A 323 17.93 -15.68 -8.67
C ALA A 323 16.94 -15.78 -7.50
N ASP A 324 17.34 -16.46 -6.42
CA ASP A 324 16.78 -16.29 -5.08
C ASP A 324 17.26 -14.99 -4.39
N VAL A 325 17.72 -14.01 -5.18
CA VAL A 325 18.06 -12.69 -4.66
C VAL A 325 16.78 -11.88 -4.64
N TYR A 326 16.12 -11.90 -3.48
CA TYR A 326 15.33 -10.78 -3.01
C TYR A 326 16.09 -9.52 -3.42
N GLN A 327 15.54 -8.70 -4.32
CA GLN A 327 16.14 -7.39 -4.53
C GLN A 327 16.10 -6.67 -3.18
N VAL A 328 17.16 -5.91 -2.86
CA VAL A 328 17.40 -5.31 -1.54
C VAL A 328 16.14 -4.67 -0.94
N GLY A 329 15.34 -4.05 -1.83
CA GLY A 329 14.03 -3.42 -1.63
C GLY A 329 12.97 -4.20 -0.82
N GLN A 330 12.99 -5.53 -0.82
CA GLN A 330 11.85 -6.29 -0.29
C GLN A 330 12.02 -6.74 1.15
N ASN A 331 13.22 -6.65 1.70
CA ASN A 331 13.56 -7.33 2.94
C ASN A 331 12.96 -6.66 4.19
N ASP A 332 12.54 -5.40 4.08
CA ASP A 332 11.96 -4.61 5.16
C ASP A 332 10.47 -4.32 4.95
N ASN A 333 9.87 -4.84 3.88
CA ASN A 333 8.42 -4.77 3.65
C ASN A 333 7.66 -5.41 4.81
N LEU A 334 6.58 -4.73 5.20
CA LEU A 334 5.70 -5.13 6.28
C LEU A 334 4.31 -5.41 5.72
N ALA A 335 3.68 -6.47 6.23
CA ALA A 335 2.29 -6.79 5.90
C ALA A 335 1.58 -7.27 7.16
N ASN A 336 0.25 -7.13 7.19
CA ASN A 336 -0.58 -7.52 8.34
C ASN A 336 -0.82 -9.04 8.49
N PHE A 337 -0.16 -9.88 7.67
CA PHE A 337 -0.26 -11.34 7.75
C PHE A 337 1.08 -12.06 7.86
N SER A 338 2.22 -11.35 7.77
CA SER A 338 3.41 -11.84 8.45
C SER A 338 3.17 -11.64 9.94
N GLU A 339 3.56 -12.57 10.80
CA GLU A 339 3.26 -12.55 12.24
C GLU A 339 4.00 -11.41 12.99
N GLY A 340 3.81 -10.15 12.59
CA GLY A 340 4.62 -9.00 12.98
C GLY A 340 6.06 -9.06 12.47
N GLN A 341 6.36 -9.98 11.56
CA GLN A 341 7.69 -10.31 11.08
C GLN A 341 7.99 -9.59 9.77
N THR A 342 9.22 -9.09 9.58
CA THR A 342 9.65 -8.59 8.26
C THR A 342 9.68 -9.76 7.26
N MET A 343 9.59 -9.51 5.95
CA MET A 343 9.75 -10.61 4.96
C MET A 343 11.06 -11.39 5.13
N LYS A 344 12.07 -10.80 5.77
CA LYS A 344 13.32 -11.46 6.13
C LYS A 344 13.19 -12.49 7.27
N ASP A 345 12.24 -12.31 8.19
CA ASP A 345 12.07 -13.16 9.37
C ASP A 345 11.26 -14.42 9.08
N ALA A 346 10.51 -14.44 7.97
CA ALA A 346 9.67 -15.57 7.56
C ALA A 346 10.44 -16.67 6.77
N ARG A 347 11.72 -16.86 7.12
CA ARG A 347 12.66 -17.83 6.52
C ARG A 347 12.53 -19.23 7.10
#